data_AF-A0A1G5SDD8-F1
#
_entry.id   AF-A0A1G5SDD8-F1
#
_cell.length_a   1.000
_cell.length_b   1.000
_cell.length_c   1.000
_cell.angle_alpha   90.00
_cell.angle_beta   90.00
_cell.angle_gamma   90.00
#
_symmetry.space_group_name_H-M   'P 1'
#
loop_
_entity.id
_entity.type
_entity.pdbx_description
1 polymer ?
#
loop_
_entity_poly.entity_id
_entity_poly.type
_entity_poly.pdbx_seq_one_letter_code
_entity_poly.pdbx_strand_id
1 'polypeptide(L)'
;MSSLALKRQLGVSYPTAWLIHHKLMQAMANREERYVLDGRIQVDDAYLGGERAGGKAGRGSENKVPIVAAVSLTEDDHPLRVRLTPVSGFTLKAISAWAKDCLAPGCTVFSDALACFGAVTKIGCSHHFTVIAGRKPKETPEFRWINTILGNLKTSLSGCYHTFNFRKYAVRYLAAFSYQFNRRFDLCSLHERLLIAAASTTPQSLHSIRMADVRC
;
A
#
# COMPACT_ATOMS: atom_id res chain seq x y z
N MET A 1 -3.53 2.93 -14.98
CA MET A 1 -3.05 3.52 -16.26
C MET A 1 -1.54 3.62 -16.24
N SER A 2 -0.86 3.23 -17.31
CA SER A 2 0.61 3.25 -17.41
C SER A 2 1.15 4.61 -17.90
N SER A 3 2.42 4.92 -17.66
CA SER A 3 3.07 6.11 -18.25
C SER A 3 3.06 6.09 -19.79
N LEU A 4 3.05 4.91 -20.41
CA LEU A 4 2.94 4.74 -21.87
C LEU A 4 1.53 5.07 -22.36
N ALA A 5 0.49 4.69 -21.62
CA ALA A 5 -0.88 5.07 -21.94
C ALA A 5 -1.06 6.59 -21.80
N LEU A 6 -0.52 7.18 -20.73
CA LEU A 6 -0.55 8.63 -20.53
C LEU A 6 0.19 9.39 -21.63
N LYS A 7 1.34 8.88 -22.09
CA LYS A 7 2.07 9.42 -23.25
C LYS A 7 1.17 9.55 -24.47
N ARG A 8 0.43 8.47 -24.80
CA ARG A 8 -0.46 8.43 -25.96
C ARG A 8 -1.63 9.41 -25.82
N GLN A 9 -2.22 9.51 -24.64
CA GLN A 9 -3.34 10.40 -24.37
C GLN A 9 -2.95 11.89 -24.42
N LEU A 10 -1.77 12.24 -23.89
CA LEU A 10 -1.32 13.63 -23.82
C LEU A 10 -0.53 14.09 -25.06
N GLY A 11 -0.11 13.17 -25.95
CA GLY A 11 0.70 13.51 -27.12
C GLY A 11 2.12 13.98 -26.78
N VAL A 12 2.65 13.63 -25.61
CA VAL A 12 3.97 14.10 -25.13
C VAL A 12 5.06 13.02 -25.24
N SER A 13 6.32 13.39 -24.95
CA SER A 13 7.41 12.42 -24.85
C SER A 13 7.21 11.44 -23.68
N TYR A 14 7.79 10.24 -23.76
CA TYR A 14 7.72 9.28 -22.65
C TYR A 14 8.32 9.84 -21.34
N PRO A 15 9.52 10.47 -21.32
CA PRO A 15 10.05 11.10 -20.11
C PRO A 15 9.10 12.12 -19.48
N THR A 16 8.42 12.93 -20.30
CA THR A 16 7.42 13.90 -19.83
C THR A 16 6.22 13.21 -19.20
N ALA A 17 5.64 12.22 -19.89
CA ALA A 17 4.50 11.46 -19.37
C ALA A 17 4.87 10.71 -18.07
N TRP A 18 6.05 10.09 -18.03
CA TRP A 18 6.56 9.41 -16.84
C TRP A 18 6.68 10.38 -15.66
N LEU A 19 7.23 11.57 -15.88
CA LEU A 19 7.36 12.58 -14.83
C LEU A 19 5.98 13.04 -14.33
N ILE A 20 5.05 13.39 -15.23
CA ILE A 20 3.68 13.79 -14.87
C ILE A 20 3.02 12.69 -14.03
N HIS A 21 3.07 11.44 -14.49
CA HIS A 21 2.48 10.30 -13.80
C HIS A 21 3.05 10.15 -12.38
N HIS A 22 4.37 10.25 -12.21
CA HIS A 22 4.99 10.18 -10.88
C HIS A 22 4.65 11.36 -9.98
N LYS A 23 4.45 12.58 -10.52
CA LYS A 23 3.98 13.72 -9.73
C LYS A 23 2.54 13.53 -9.25
N LEU A 24 1.67 13.00 -10.10
CA LEU A 24 0.29 12.67 -9.72
C LEU A 24 0.27 11.61 -8.62
N MET A 25 1.06 10.54 -8.76
CA MET A 25 1.18 9.52 -7.70
C MET A 25 1.78 10.09 -6.41
N GLN A 26 2.70 11.06 -6.48
CA GLN A 26 3.20 11.75 -5.28
C GLN A 26 2.09 12.58 -4.61
N ALA A 27 1.26 13.29 -5.37
CA ALA A 27 0.12 14.02 -4.81
C ALA A 27 -0.89 13.06 -4.14
N MET A 28 -1.11 11.89 -4.74
CA MET A 28 -1.91 10.80 -4.12
C MET A 28 -1.28 10.33 -2.81
N ALA A 29 0.03 10.07 -2.78
CA ALA A 29 0.76 9.68 -1.57
C ALA A 29 0.64 10.72 -0.45
N ASN A 30 0.90 11.99 -0.75
CA ASN A 30 0.76 13.09 0.22
C ASN A 30 -0.68 13.22 0.75
N ARG A 31 -1.68 12.85 -0.05
CA ARG A 31 -3.08 12.88 0.38
C ARG A 31 -3.39 11.70 1.30
N GLU A 32 -2.92 10.50 0.97
CA GLU A 32 -3.16 9.30 1.79
C GLU A 32 -2.41 9.33 3.13
N GLU A 33 -1.25 9.98 3.18
CA GLU A 33 -0.46 10.15 4.41
C GLU A 33 -1.21 10.89 5.52
N ARG A 34 -2.16 11.76 5.17
CA ARG A 34 -2.96 12.55 6.13
C ARG A 34 -3.97 11.76 6.94
N TYR A 35 -4.17 10.48 6.63
CA TYR A 35 -5.18 9.64 7.28
C TYR A 35 -4.53 8.50 8.03
N VAL A 36 -5.10 8.18 9.18
CA VAL A 36 -4.84 6.93 9.91
C VAL A 36 -6.04 5.99 9.73
N LEU A 37 -5.81 4.70 9.92
CA LEU A 37 -6.88 3.71 10.03
C LEU A 37 -7.44 3.72 11.45
N ASP A 38 -8.72 3.44 11.59
CA ASP A 38 -9.43 3.40 12.87
C ASP A 38 -10.42 2.23 12.92
N GLY A 39 -10.87 1.87 14.13
CA GLY A 39 -11.87 0.84 14.39
C GLY A 39 -11.32 -0.58 14.27
N ARG A 40 -12.05 -1.43 13.53
CA ARG A 40 -11.67 -2.83 13.24
C ARG A 40 -10.74 -2.86 12.04
N ILE A 41 -9.55 -3.43 12.19
CA ILE A 41 -8.50 -3.38 11.17
C ILE A 41 -7.96 -4.78 10.93
N GLN A 42 -8.04 -5.26 9.69
CA GLN A 42 -7.29 -6.45 9.25
C GLN A 42 -5.90 -6.03 8.79
N VAL A 43 -4.87 -6.77 9.20
CA VAL A 43 -3.47 -6.52 8.84
C VAL A 43 -2.82 -7.83 8.39
N ASP A 44 -2.00 -7.74 7.34
CA ASP A 44 -1.28 -8.88 6.78
C ASP A 44 0.13 -8.48 6.30
N ASP A 45 1.05 -9.44 6.33
CA ASP A 45 2.41 -9.30 5.85
C ASP A 45 2.49 -9.69 4.36
N ALA A 46 2.97 -8.78 3.52
CA ALA A 46 3.07 -9.05 2.10
C ALA A 46 4.40 -8.56 1.52
N TYR A 47 4.68 -8.96 0.29
CA TYR A 47 5.89 -8.58 -0.41
C TYR A 47 5.57 -8.03 -1.80
N LEU A 48 6.13 -6.86 -2.10
CA LEU A 48 6.09 -6.26 -3.43
C LEU A 48 7.39 -6.59 -4.18
N GLY A 49 7.29 -7.31 -5.29
CA GLY A 49 8.42 -7.64 -6.17
C GLY A 49 8.15 -8.86 -7.04
N GLY A 50 8.93 -9.02 -8.12
CA GLY A 50 8.87 -10.19 -9.00
C GLY A 50 9.69 -11.37 -8.49
N GLU A 51 9.40 -12.57 -8.99
CA GLU A 51 10.30 -13.71 -8.87
C GLU A 51 11.56 -13.48 -9.72
N ARG A 52 12.74 -13.73 -9.15
CA ARG A 52 13.99 -13.89 -9.91
C ARG A 52 14.44 -15.33 -9.77
N ALA A 53 14.87 -15.94 -10.87
CA ALA A 53 15.62 -17.19 -10.81
C ALA A 53 16.93 -16.95 -10.03
N GLY A 54 17.24 -17.80 -9.05
CA GLY A 54 18.52 -17.79 -8.32
C GLY A 54 18.60 -16.96 -7.02
N GLY A 55 17.50 -16.37 -6.54
CA GLY A 55 17.47 -15.66 -5.24
C GLY A 55 16.82 -16.48 -4.12
N LYS A 56 17.03 -16.08 -2.85
CA LYS A 56 16.29 -16.65 -1.71
C LYS A 56 14.77 -16.48 -1.93
N ALA A 57 14.05 -17.59 -1.85
CA ALA A 57 12.59 -17.62 -1.89
C ALA A 57 11.99 -17.27 -0.51
N GLY A 58 10.77 -16.73 -0.49
CA GLY A 58 10.06 -16.42 0.77
C GLY A 58 10.57 -15.17 1.50
N ARG A 59 10.45 -15.18 2.83
CA ARG A 59 10.82 -14.05 3.70
C ARG A 59 12.34 -13.81 3.65
N GLY A 60 12.75 -12.55 3.46
CA GLY A 60 14.17 -12.16 3.37
C GLY A 60 14.79 -12.19 1.97
N SER A 61 13.96 -12.30 0.92
CA SER A 61 14.44 -12.13 -0.45
C SER A 61 14.96 -10.70 -0.69
N GLU A 62 16.22 -10.57 -1.10
CA GLU A 62 16.88 -9.31 -1.45
C GLU A 62 16.27 -8.61 -2.67
N ASN A 63 15.16 -9.11 -3.22
CA ASN A 63 14.50 -8.54 -4.39
C ASN A 63 13.04 -8.16 -4.13
N LYS A 64 12.57 -8.27 -2.89
CA LYS A 64 11.20 -7.91 -2.49
C LYS A 64 11.21 -6.78 -1.48
N VAL A 65 10.25 -5.87 -1.62
CA VAL A 65 9.97 -4.82 -0.63
C VAL A 65 8.92 -5.39 0.33
N PRO A 66 9.22 -5.55 1.63
CA PRO A 66 8.21 -5.96 2.59
C PRO A 66 7.20 -4.83 2.75
N ILE A 67 5.93 -5.18 2.70
CA ILE A 67 4.82 -4.25 2.86
C ILE A 67 3.90 -4.77 3.96
N VAL A 68 3.37 -3.85 4.76
CA VAL A 68 2.20 -4.12 5.59
C VAL A 68 0.98 -3.69 4.79
N ALA A 69 0.07 -4.62 4.56
CA ALA A 69 -1.27 -4.31 4.08
C ALA A 69 -2.19 -4.19 5.30
N ALA A 70 -3.01 -3.16 5.32
CA ALA A 70 -4.01 -2.97 6.37
C ALA A 70 -5.30 -2.42 5.77
N VAL A 71 -6.44 -2.89 6.26
CA VAL A 71 -7.76 -2.41 5.84
C VAL A 71 -8.66 -2.22 7.05
N SER A 72 -9.26 -1.04 7.18
CA SER A 72 -10.32 -0.80 8.16
C SER A 72 -11.67 -1.33 7.65
N LEU A 73 -12.52 -1.78 8.57
CA LEU A 73 -13.81 -2.37 8.28
C LEU A 73 -14.95 -1.60 8.95
N THR A 74 -16.14 -1.72 8.38
CA THR A 74 -17.41 -1.42 9.06
C THR A 74 -17.71 -2.47 10.14
N GLU A 75 -18.74 -2.23 10.93
CA GLU A 75 -19.28 -3.23 11.86
C GLU A 75 -19.80 -4.48 11.13
N ASP A 76 -20.38 -4.31 9.94
CA ASP A 76 -20.82 -5.40 9.05
C ASP A 76 -19.68 -6.08 8.26
N ASP A 77 -18.43 -5.93 8.70
CA ASP A 77 -17.22 -6.48 8.07
C ASP A 77 -17.06 -6.12 6.57
N HIS A 78 -17.40 -4.90 6.16
CA HIS A 78 -17.12 -4.37 4.82
C HIS A 78 -15.89 -3.47 4.81
N PRO A 79 -15.01 -3.54 3.80
CA PRO A 79 -13.80 -2.74 3.77
C PRO A 79 -14.15 -1.26 3.61
N LEU A 80 -13.46 -0.39 4.33
CA LEU A 80 -13.61 1.06 4.24
C LEU A 80 -12.39 1.66 3.57
N ARG A 81 -11.26 1.63 4.27
CA ARG A 81 -10.00 2.24 3.82
C ARG A 81 -8.85 1.26 3.89
N VAL A 82 -8.03 1.25 2.85
CA VAL A 82 -6.78 0.49 2.80
C VAL A 82 -5.59 1.42 3.04
N ARG A 83 -4.57 0.88 3.69
CA ARG A 83 -3.24 1.44 3.75
C ARG A 83 -2.21 0.36 3.40
N LEU A 84 -1.39 0.66 2.40
CA LEU A 84 -0.32 -0.23 1.93
C LEU A 84 1.02 0.47 2.17
N THR A 85 1.80 -0.03 3.13
CA THR A 85 3.00 0.68 3.60
C THR A 85 4.24 -0.18 3.48
N PRO A 86 5.26 0.26 2.71
CA PRO A 86 6.59 -0.34 2.78
C PRO A 86 7.19 -0.22 4.17
N VAL A 87 7.68 -1.34 4.70
CA VAL A 87 8.38 -1.39 5.99
C VAL A 87 9.83 -1.80 5.78
N SER A 88 10.69 -1.60 6.79
CA SER A 88 12.07 -2.11 6.73
C SER A 88 12.15 -3.63 6.91
N GLY A 89 11.10 -4.24 7.48
CA GLY A 89 10.96 -5.67 7.67
C GLY A 89 9.89 -6.00 8.70
N PHE A 90 9.61 -7.28 8.90
CA PHE A 90 8.62 -7.77 9.85
C PHE A 90 9.23 -7.99 11.24
N THR A 91 9.62 -6.87 11.87
CA THR A 91 10.19 -6.86 13.23
C THR A 91 9.28 -6.10 14.17
N LEU A 92 9.30 -6.42 15.47
CA LEU A 92 8.52 -5.70 16.48
C LEU A 92 8.78 -4.19 16.45
N LYS A 93 10.03 -3.76 16.22
CA LYS A 93 10.40 -2.33 16.12
C LYS A 93 9.75 -1.68 14.89
N ALA A 94 9.84 -2.32 13.72
CA ALA A 94 9.29 -1.78 12.48
C ALA A 94 7.76 -1.73 12.52
N ILE A 95 7.10 -2.77 13.05
CA ILE A 95 5.64 -2.81 13.16
C ILE A 95 5.14 -1.83 14.23
N SER A 96 5.85 -1.66 15.35
CA SER A 96 5.49 -0.64 16.35
C SER A 96 5.55 0.78 15.77
N ALA A 97 6.61 1.09 15.00
CA ALA A 97 6.74 2.39 14.33
C ALA A 97 5.63 2.59 13.29
N TRP A 98 5.39 1.58 12.44
CA TRP A 98 4.30 1.60 11.48
C TRP A 98 2.95 1.82 12.15
N ALA A 99 2.64 1.07 13.21
CA ALA A 99 1.37 1.16 13.91
C ALA A 99 1.14 2.56 14.47
N LYS A 100 2.16 3.15 15.09
CA LYS A 100 2.12 4.52 15.65
C LYS A 100 1.75 5.56 14.59
N ASP A 101 2.28 5.42 13.38
CA ASP A 101 2.08 6.40 12.31
C ASP A 101 0.81 6.15 11.49
N CYS A 102 0.23 4.95 11.58
CA CYS A 102 -0.79 4.48 10.65
C CYS A 102 -2.13 4.13 11.30
N LEU A 103 -2.17 3.89 12.60
CA LEU A 103 -3.35 3.46 13.34
C LEU A 103 -3.73 4.51 14.38
N ALA A 104 -5.03 4.74 14.56
CA ALA A 104 -5.53 5.49 15.70
C ALA A 104 -5.34 4.66 17.00
N PRO A 105 -5.13 5.30 18.16
CA PRO A 105 -5.16 4.61 19.44
C PRO A 105 -6.50 3.89 19.66
N GLY A 106 -6.50 2.73 20.32
CA GLY A 106 -7.73 1.99 20.64
C GLY A 106 -8.30 1.12 19.52
N CYS A 107 -7.66 1.07 18.34
CA CYS A 107 -8.08 0.13 17.28
C CYS A 107 -8.07 -1.33 17.72
N THR A 108 -8.92 -2.13 17.09
CA THR A 108 -8.91 -3.60 17.19
C THR A 108 -8.25 -4.18 15.94
N VAL A 109 -7.05 -4.75 16.11
CA VAL A 109 -6.26 -5.29 15.02
C VAL A 109 -6.41 -6.81 14.93
N PHE A 110 -6.74 -7.30 13.73
CA PHE A 110 -6.82 -8.70 13.37
C PHE A 110 -5.69 -9.04 12.41
N SER A 111 -4.85 -10.03 12.75
CA SER A 111 -3.77 -10.48 11.86
C SER A 111 -3.63 -12.00 11.85
N ASP A 112 -2.80 -12.51 10.94
CA ASP A 112 -2.29 -13.87 11.06
C ASP A 112 -1.40 -14.03 12.32
N ALA A 113 -0.96 -15.26 12.58
CA ALA A 113 -0.11 -15.58 13.74
C ALA A 113 1.35 -15.07 13.62
N LEU A 114 1.63 -14.09 12.77
CA LEU A 114 2.96 -13.49 12.71
C LEU A 114 3.24 -12.65 13.97
N ALA A 115 4.17 -13.12 14.79
CA ALA A 115 4.46 -12.57 16.11
C ALA A 115 4.77 -11.06 16.14
N CYS A 116 5.27 -10.48 15.04
CA CYS A 116 5.59 -9.05 15.01
C CYS A 116 4.35 -8.14 15.11
N PHE A 117 3.15 -8.62 14.74
CA PHE A 117 1.92 -7.82 14.85
C PHE A 117 1.48 -7.60 16.28
N GLY A 118 1.94 -8.41 17.24
CA GLY A 118 1.74 -8.12 18.67
C GLY A 118 2.29 -6.75 19.12
N ALA A 119 3.19 -6.14 18.34
CA ALA A 119 3.70 -4.80 18.60
C ALA A 119 2.63 -3.68 18.57
N VAL A 120 1.46 -3.90 17.97
CA VAL A 120 0.36 -2.92 17.97
C VAL A 120 -0.18 -2.68 19.39
N THR A 121 -0.03 -3.64 20.31
CA THR A 121 -0.42 -3.47 21.71
C THR A 121 0.36 -2.36 22.42
N LYS A 122 1.58 -2.05 21.96
CA LYS A 122 2.42 -0.99 22.53
C LYS A 122 1.88 0.42 22.27
N ILE A 123 0.98 0.59 21.31
CA ILE A 123 0.33 1.87 20.99
C ILE A 123 -1.12 1.95 21.50
N GLY A 124 -1.54 0.99 22.33
CA GLY A 124 -2.88 0.95 22.92
C GLY A 124 -3.96 0.33 22.02
N CYS A 125 -3.59 -0.42 20.99
CA CYS A 125 -4.53 -1.23 20.21
C CYS A 125 -4.71 -2.62 20.84
N SER A 126 -5.90 -3.22 20.69
CA SER A 126 -6.06 -4.66 20.95
C SER A 126 -5.59 -5.47 19.75
N HIS A 127 -5.09 -6.69 20.00
CA HIS A 127 -4.61 -7.59 18.96
C HIS A 127 -5.26 -8.96 19.09
N HIS A 128 -5.93 -9.38 18.01
CA HIS A 128 -6.49 -10.70 17.83
C HIS A 128 -5.76 -11.38 16.68
N PHE A 129 -5.22 -12.57 16.93
CA PHE A 129 -4.52 -13.32 15.88
C PHE A 129 -5.21 -14.65 15.63
N THR A 130 -5.19 -15.09 14.37
CA THR A 130 -5.63 -16.42 14.00
C THR A 130 -4.46 -17.23 13.45
N VAL A 131 -4.33 -18.47 13.94
CA VAL A 131 -3.36 -19.43 13.43
C VAL A 131 -3.88 -20.01 12.10
N ILE A 132 -3.25 -19.61 10.99
CA ILE A 132 -3.65 -19.99 9.62
C ILE A 132 -3.05 -21.34 9.19
N ALA A 133 -2.05 -21.87 9.91
CA ALA A 133 -1.34 -23.09 9.53
C ALA A 133 -2.29 -24.27 9.24
N GLY A 134 -2.30 -24.72 7.98
CA GLY A 134 -3.11 -25.86 7.50
C GLY A 134 -4.54 -25.52 7.05
N ARG A 135 -5.00 -24.27 7.17
CA ARG A 135 -6.36 -23.86 6.78
C ARG A 135 -6.43 -23.38 5.33
N LYS A 136 -7.50 -23.75 4.63
CA LYS A 136 -7.81 -23.21 3.29
C LYS A 136 -8.35 -21.78 3.41
N PRO A 137 -8.25 -20.94 2.36
CA PRO A 137 -8.81 -19.57 2.38
C PRO A 137 -10.32 -19.51 2.69
N LYS A 138 -11.09 -20.57 2.38
CA LYS A 138 -12.51 -20.69 2.74
C LYS A 138 -12.75 -20.87 4.24
N GLU A 139 -11.74 -21.34 4.96
CA GLU A 139 -11.74 -21.64 6.40
C GLU A 139 -11.21 -20.45 7.22
N THR A 140 -10.85 -19.34 6.55
CA THR A 140 -10.39 -18.09 7.17
C THR A 140 -11.14 -16.88 6.59
N PRO A 141 -12.49 -16.82 6.74
CA PRO A 141 -13.31 -15.74 6.18
C PRO A 141 -12.90 -14.35 6.68
N GLU A 142 -12.33 -14.28 7.89
CA GLU A 142 -11.78 -13.09 8.50
C GLU A 142 -10.60 -12.45 7.74
N PHE A 143 -9.96 -13.14 6.79
CA PHE A 143 -8.92 -12.53 5.94
C PHE A 143 -9.39 -12.34 4.48
N ARG A 144 -10.68 -12.52 4.20
CA ARG A 144 -11.23 -12.43 2.83
C ARG A 144 -10.91 -11.08 2.18
N TRP A 145 -11.12 -9.98 2.89
CA TRP A 145 -10.96 -8.65 2.31
C TRP A 145 -9.51 -8.29 2.07
N ILE A 146 -8.63 -8.51 3.05
CA ILE A 146 -7.21 -8.22 2.88
C ILE A 146 -6.58 -9.06 1.75
N ASN A 147 -6.93 -10.35 1.66
CA ASN A 147 -6.50 -11.21 0.55
C ASN A 147 -7.04 -10.74 -0.81
N THR A 148 -8.30 -10.31 -0.87
CA THR A 148 -8.91 -9.76 -2.08
C THR A 148 -8.20 -8.48 -2.53
N ILE A 149 -7.89 -7.59 -1.57
CA ILE A 149 -7.17 -6.34 -1.81
C ILE A 149 -5.76 -6.61 -2.33
N LEU A 150 -5.02 -7.54 -1.71
CA LEU A 150 -3.69 -7.96 -2.17
C LEU A 150 -3.73 -8.59 -3.57
N GLY A 151 -4.75 -9.39 -3.86
CA GLY A 151 -5.00 -9.93 -5.19
C GLY A 151 -5.26 -8.84 -6.23
N ASN A 152 -6.11 -7.87 -5.90
CA ASN A 152 -6.42 -6.72 -6.76
C ASN A 152 -5.18 -5.84 -7.00
N LEU A 153 -4.38 -5.62 -5.95
CA LEU A 153 -3.11 -4.91 -6.06
C LEU A 153 -2.18 -5.62 -7.04
N LYS A 154 -1.98 -6.93 -6.87
CA LYS A 154 -1.14 -7.74 -7.77
C LYS A 154 -1.62 -7.63 -9.22
N THR A 155 -2.92 -7.84 -9.46
CA THR A 155 -3.53 -7.75 -10.79
C THR A 155 -3.37 -6.36 -11.39
N SER A 156 -3.63 -5.31 -10.62
CA SER A 156 -3.46 -3.93 -11.08
C SER A 156 -2.00 -3.62 -11.46
N LEU A 157 -1.04 -4.07 -10.65
CA LEU A 157 0.37 -3.80 -10.92
C LEU A 157 0.89 -4.58 -12.13
N SER A 158 0.56 -5.87 -12.22
CA SER A 158 0.94 -6.72 -13.36
C SER A 158 0.30 -6.25 -14.66
N GLY A 159 -0.97 -5.83 -14.63
CA GLY A 159 -1.70 -5.38 -15.82
C GLY A 159 -1.34 -3.96 -16.28
N CYS A 160 -1.07 -3.03 -15.35
CA CYS A 160 -0.81 -1.64 -15.72
C CYS A 160 0.67 -1.31 -15.92
N TYR A 161 1.60 -1.96 -15.21
CA TYR A 161 2.97 -1.45 -15.10
C TYR A 161 4.04 -2.37 -15.64
N HIS A 162 3.73 -3.64 -15.93
CA HIS A 162 4.63 -4.72 -16.39
C HIS A 162 5.93 -4.85 -15.56
N THR A 163 6.83 -3.86 -15.63
CA THR A 163 8.05 -3.76 -14.82
C THR A 163 8.28 -2.31 -14.36
N PHE A 164 8.45 -2.10 -13.05
CA PHE A 164 8.99 -0.85 -12.49
C PHE A 164 9.97 -1.16 -11.35
N ASN A 165 10.80 -0.17 -10.98
CA ASN A 165 11.72 -0.34 -9.86
C ASN A 165 10.95 -0.28 -8.53
N PHE A 166 10.50 -1.44 -8.05
CA PHE A 166 9.71 -1.58 -6.83
C PHE A 166 10.40 -0.98 -5.60
N ARG A 167 11.72 -1.17 -5.46
CA ARG A 167 12.49 -0.60 -4.34
C ARG A 167 12.44 0.92 -4.30
N LYS A 168 12.45 1.53 -5.48
CA LYS A 168 12.59 2.98 -5.65
C LYS A 168 11.28 3.74 -5.67
N TYR A 169 10.18 3.09 -6.04
CA TYR A 169 8.91 3.77 -6.25
C TYR A 169 7.73 3.12 -5.54
N ALA A 170 7.97 2.10 -4.69
CA ALA A 170 6.96 1.36 -3.95
C ALA A 170 5.90 2.28 -3.33
N VAL A 171 6.34 3.32 -2.62
CA VAL A 171 5.45 4.21 -1.86
C VAL A 171 4.41 4.83 -2.79
N ARG A 172 4.85 5.36 -3.94
CA ARG A 172 3.97 6.05 -4.91
C ARG A 172 2.96 5.10 -5.56
N TYR A 173 3.39 3.92 -5.98
CA TYR A 173 2.49 2.96 -6.63
C TYR A 173 1.46 2.38 -5.65
N LEU A 174 1.88 2.05 -4.43
CA LEU A 174 0.99 1.57 -3.37
C LEU A 174 0.01 2.66 -2.92
N ALA A 175 0.47 3.90 -2.82
CA ALA A 175 -0.39 5.03 -2.51
C ALA A 175 -1.40 5.33 -3.62
N ALA A 176 -1.00 5.22 -4.90
CA ALA A 176 -1.92 5.42 -6.02
C ALA A 176 -3.06 4.39 -5.99
N PHE A 177 -2.75 3.12 -5.70
CA PHE A 177 -3.76 2.09 -5.48
C PHE A 177 -4.66 2.42 -4.28
N SER A 178 -4.06 2.78 -3.14
CA SER A 178 -4.79 3.13 -1.91
C SER A 178 -5.72 4.33 -2.13
N TYR A 179 -5.25 5.34 -2.85
CA TYR A 179 -6.01 6.54 -3.17
C TYR A 179 -7.29 6.23 -3.96
N GLN A 180 -7.18 5.36 -4.97
CA GLN A 180 -8.32 4.92 -5.77
C GLN A 180 -9.29 4.06 -4.95
N PHE A 181 -8.77 3.08 -4.22
CA PHE A 181 -9.58 2.19 -3.38
C PHE A 181 -10.37 2.98 -2.33
N ASN A 182 -9.72 3.94 -1.66
CA ASN A 182 -10.31 4.74 -0.58
C ASN A 182 -11.38 5.74 -1.05
N ARG A 183 -11.54 5.90 -2.38
CA ARG A 183 -12.56 6.78 -2.99
C ARG A 183 -13.50 6.03 -3.93
N ARG A 184 -13.46 4.69 -3.93
CA ARG A 184 -14.22 3.85 -4.88
C ARG A 184 -15.74 4.01 -4.81
N PHE A 185 -16.27 4.54 -3.71
CA PHE A 185 -17.69 4.81 -3.52
C PHE A 185 -18.15 6.14 -4.15
N ASP A 186 -17.22 7.04 -4.48
CA ASP A 186 -17.47 8.30 -5.16
C ASP A 186 -16.38 8.53 -6.22
N LEU A 187 -16.52 7.79 -7.32
CA LEU A 187 -15.59 7.86 -8.45
C LEU A 187 -15.73 9.16 -9.24
N CYS A 188 -16.92 9.77 -9.22
CA CYS A 188 -17.20 11.03 -9.91
C CYS A 188 -16.28 12.14 -9.39
N SER A 189 -16.09 12.28 -8.06
CA SER A 189 -15.22 13.33 -7.51
C SER A 189 -13.72 12.99 -7.54
N LEU A 190 -13.33 11.79 -7.97
CA LEU A 190 -11.94 11.31 -7.87
C LEU A 190 -10.95 12.19 -8.65
N HIS A 191 -11.34 12.64 -9.85
CA HIS A 191 -10.50 13.45 -10.71
C HIS A 191 -10.37 14.89 -10.18
N GLU A 192 -11.47 15.52 -9.75
CA GLU A 192 -11.46 16.85 -9.13
C GLU A 192 -10.60 16.87 -7.87
N ARG A 193 -10.77 15.87 -6.99
CA ARG A 193 -9.97 15.71 -5.78
C ARG A 193 -8.48 15.54 -6.09
N LEU A 194 -8.14 14.84 -7.17
CA LEU A 194 -6.76 14.68 -7.59
C LEU A 194 -6.18 15.98 -8.14
N LEU A 195 -6.95 16.73 -8.93
CA LEU A 195 -6.54 18.03 -9.44
C LEU A 195 -6.26 19.02 -8.30
N ILE A 196 -7.16 19.09 -7.31
CA ILE A 196 -6.96 19.92 -6.11
C ILE A 196 -5.70 19.48 -5.35
N ALA A 197 -5.52 18.18 -5.15
CA ALA A 197 -4.34 17.64 -4.45
C ALA A 197 -3.04 17.95 -5.22
N ALA A 198 -3.05 17.81 -6.55
CA ALA A 198 -1.89 18.09 -7.39
C ALA A 198 -1.54 19.59 -7.40
N ALA A 199 -2.54 20.47 -7.51
CA ALA A 199 -2.36 21.92 -7.46
C ALA A 199 -1.85 22.41 -6.09
N SER A 200 -2.23 21.71 -5.02
CA SER A 200 -1.81 22.03 -3.64
C SER A 200 -0.50 21.36 -3.21
N THR A 201 0.10 20.52 -4.07
CA THR A 201 1.34 19.81 -3.74
C THR A 201 2.54 20.67 -4.11
N THR A 202 3.55 20.70 -3.24
CA THR A 202 4.80 21.41 -3.52
C THR A 202 5.43 20.92 -4.83
N PRO A 203 5.98 21.82 -5.66
CA PRO A 203 6.57 21.43 -6.93
C PRO A 203 7.61 20.32 -6.79
N GLN A 204 7.35 19.19 -7.42
CA GLN A 204 8.26 18.05 -7.42
C GLN A 204 9.16 18.12 -8.66
N SER A 205 10.46 18.34 -8.46
CA SER A 205 11.44 18.35 -9.56
C SER A 205 11.68 16.94 -10.10
N LEU A 206 12.20 16.81 -11.33
CA LEU A 206 12.60 15.50 -11.88
C LEU A 206 13.65 14.83 -10.99
N HIS A 207 14.58 15.60 -10.43
CA HIS A 207 15.61 15.12 -9.52
C HIS A 207 14.97 14.54 -8.24
N SER A 208 14.06 15.28 -7.60
CA SER A 208 13.31 14.81 -6.41
C SER A 208 12.51 13.54 -6.70
N ILE A 209 11.83 13.48 -7.85
CA ILE A 209 11.10 12.29 -8.28
C ILE A 209 12.06 11.10 -8.47
N ARG A 210 13.24 11.31 -9.04
CA ARG A 210 14.26 10.27 -9.27
C ARG A 210 15.09 9.92 -8.03
N MET A 211 15.08 10.68 -6.95
CA MET A 211 15.77 10.34 -5.70
C MET A 211 14.93 9.42 -4.79
N ALA A 212 13.63 9.29 -5.07
CA ALA A 212 12.66 8.68 -4.16
C ALA A 212 12.96 7.22 -3.74
N ASP A 213 12.45 6.91 -2.53
CA ASP A 213 12.43 5.65 -1.76
C ASP A 213 13.76 4.90 -1.52
N VAL A 214 14.92 5.46 -1.91
CA VAL A 214 16.22 4.94 -1.45
C VAL A 214 16.39 5.32 0.02
N ARG A 215 15.91 4.47 0.93
CA ARG A 215 16.31 4.53 2.34
C ARG A 215 17.77 4.08 2.40
N CYS A 216 18.67 5.00 2.75
CA CYS A 216 20.00 4.66 3.25
C CYS A 216 19.86 3.79 4.51
#